data_AF-A0A5A7WJ24-F1
#
_entry.id   AF-A0A5A7WJ24-F1
#
_cell.length_a   1.000
_cell.length_b   1.000
_cell.length_c   1.000
_cell.angle_alpha   90.00
_cell.angle_beta   90.00
_cell.angle_gamma   90.00
#
_symmetry.space_group_name_H-M   'P 1'
#
loop_
_entity.id
_entity.type
_entity.pdbx_description
1 polymer ?
#
loop_
_entity_poly.entity_id
_entity_poly.type
_entity_poly.pdbx_seq_one_letter_code
_entity_poly.pdbx_strand_id
1 'polypeptide(L)'
;MSVVVERGSARCPHCVAVADYTFIESELDMVRYEVHCHACGEVYSEESSLAPAIPQERVLPVPPLPQPPQRAPWRRYLETIGGIAGRLRAGRTNSR
;
A
#
# COMPACT_ATOMS: atom_id res chain seq x y z
N MET A 1 -34.83 13.41 -16.26
CA MET A 1 -34.86 12.47 -17.40
C MET A 1 -33.68 11.51 -17.27
N SER A 2 -33.84 10.26 -17.70
CA SER A 2 -32.73 9.30 -17.80
C SER A 2 -32.55 8.87 -19.25
N VAL A 3 -31.30 8.76 -19.69
CA VAL A 3 -30.96 8.44 -21.08
C VAL A 3 -30.07 7.22 -21.11
N VAL A 4 -30.41 6.24 -21.94
CA VAL A 4 -29.52 5.10 -22.17
C VAL A 4 -28.41 5.54 -23.10
N VAL A 5 -27.17 5.53 -22.62
CA VAL A 5 -26.00 6.02 -23.34
C VAL A 5 -25.21 4.92 -24.02
N GLU A 6 -25.25 3.70 -23.47
CA GLU A 6 -24.60 2.53 -24.06
C GLU A 6 -25.43 1.28 -23.79
N ARG A 7 -25.34 0.31 -24.72
CA ARG A 7 -25.92 -1.03 -24.58
C ARG A 7 -24.96 -2.06 -25.17
N GLY A 8 -24.96 -3.26 -24.60
CA GLY A 8 -24.18 -4.37 -25.16
C GLY A 8 -24.46 -5.69 -24.48
N SER A 9 -23.52 -6.62 -24.59
CA SER A 9 -23.62 -7.95 -24.00
C SER A 9 -22.54 -8.17 -22.93
N ALA A 10 -22.95 -8.71 -21.78
CA ALA A 10 -22.07 -9.05 -20.67
C ALA A 10 -22.42 -10.44 -20.12
N ARG A 11 -21.70 -10.87 -19.08
CA ARG A 11 -22.01 -12.09 -18.33
C ARG A 11 -22.84 -11.72 -17.11
N CYS A 12 -23.90 -12.48 -16.85
CA CYS A 12 -24.68 -12.33 -15.63
C CYS A 12 -23.79 -12.62 -14.40
N PRO A 13 -23.71 -11.71 -13.41
CA PRO A 13 -22.93 -11.96 -12.18
C PRO A 13 -23.44 -13.16 -11.37
N HIS A 14 -24.71 -13.53 -11.52
CA HIS A 14 -25.34 -14.63 -10.79
C HIS A 14 -25.11 -16.00 -11.44
N CYS A 15 -25.48 -16.16 -12.71
CA CYS A 15 -25.46 -17.47 -13.40
C CYS A 15 -24.46 -17.59 -14.54
N VAL A 16 -23.72 -16.52 -14.87
CA VAL A 16 -22.68 -16.48 -15.91
C VAL A 16 -23.21 -16.72 -17.35
N ALA A 17 -24.53 -16.78 -17.54
CA ALA A 17 -25.13 -16.74 -18.87
C ALA A 17 -24.82 -15.41 -19.58
N VAL A 18 -24.88 -15.40 -20.91
CA VAL A 18 -24.84 -14.14 -21.67
C VAL A 18 -26.12 -13.36 -21.35
N ALA A 19 -25.96 -12.08 -21.07
CA ALA A 19 -27.01 -11.16 -20.65
C ALA A 19 -26.81 -9.81 -21.34
N ASP A 20 -27.87 -9.00 -21.39
CA ASP A 20 -27.80 -7.65 -21.92
C ASP A 20 -27.37 -6.70 -20.82
N TYR A 21 -26.47 -5.76 -21.13
CA TYR A 21 -26.16 -4.65 -20.22
C TYR A 21 -26.54 -3.30 -20.82
N THR A 22 -26.79 -2.33 -19.94
CA THR A 22 -27.03 -0.93 -20.32
C THR A 22 -26.30 0.01 -19.38
N PHE A 23 -25.82 1.14 -19.92
CA PHE A 23 -25.44 2.31 -19.12
C PHE A 23 -26.50 3.39 -19.29
N ILE A 24 -26.98 3.92 -18.17
CA ILE A 24 -28.07 4.89 -18.10
C ILE A 24 -27.54 6.12 -17.37
N GLU A 25 -27.43 7.23 -18.07
CA GLU A 25 -27.09 8.53 -17.47
C GLU A 25 -28.35 9.22 -16.95
N SER A 26 -28.18 9.91 -15.82
CA SER A 26 -29.21 10.71 -15.17
C SER A 26 -28.72 12.15 -14.96
N GLU A 27 -29.65 13.08 -14.72
CA GLU A 27 -29.38 14.52 -14.63
C GLU A 27 -28.45 14.95 -13.48
N LEU A 28 -28.11 14.06 -12.55
CA LEU A 28 -27.31 14.35 -11.36
C LEU A 28 -25.84 13.93 -11.51
N ASP A 29 -25.30 13.91 -12.74
CA ASP A 29 -23.97 13.35 -13.03
C ASP A 29 -23.82 11.94 -12.45
N MET A 30 -24.87 11.13 -12.52
CA MET A 30 -24.82 9.73 -12.13
C MET A 30 -25.08 8.85 -13.33
N VAL A 31 -24.28 7.78 -13.44
CA VAL A 31 -24.46 6.70 -14.40
C VAL A 31 -24.85 5.44 -13.65
N ARG A 32 -25.86 4.73 -14.15
CA ARG A 32 -26.28 3.42 -13.65
C ARG A 32 -25.93 2.36 -14.68
N TYR A 33 -25.17 1.37 -14.25
CA TYR A 33 -24.88 0.16 -15.02
C TYR A 33 -25.89 -0.92 -14.63
N GLU A 34 -26.63 -1.46 -15.59
CA GLU A 34 -27.57 -2.56 -15.36
C GLU A 34 -27.21 -3.79 -16.21
N VAL A 35 -27.39 -5.00 -15.66
CA VAL A 35 -27.31 -6.27 -16.40
C VAL A 35 -28.61 -7.03 -16.24
N HIS A 36 -29.32 -7.28 -17.34
CA HIS A 36 -30.59 -7.99 -17.39
C HIS A 36 -30.39 -9.41 -17.92
N CYS A 37 -30.54 -10.41 -17.05
CA CYS A 37 -30.32 -11.80 -17.44
C CYS A 37 -31.63 -12.53 -17.75
N HIS A 38 -31.86 -12.84 -19.03
CA HIS A 38 -33.04 -13.62 -19.45
C HIS A 38 -32.96 -15.11 -19.08
N ALA A 39 -31.78 -15.63 -18.73
CA ALA A 39 -31.60 -17.03 -18.39
C ALA A 39 -32.01 -17.36 -16.93
N CYS A 40 -31.69 -16.48 -15.98
CA CYS A 40 -32.04 -16.67 -14.56
C CYS A 40 -33.03 -15.65 -14.02
N GLY A 41 -33.34 -14.58 -14.77
CA GLY A 41 -34.28 -13.53 -14.37
C GLY A 41 -33.68 -12.44 -13.47
N GLU A 42 -32.45 -12.60 -13.00
CA GLU A 42 -31.78 -11.61 -12.15
C GLU A 42 -31.45 -10.32 -12.90
N VAL A 43 -31.57 -9.20 -12.19
CA VAL A 43 -31.16 -7.87 -12.66
C VAL A 43 -30.11 -7.32 -11.70
N TYR A 44 -28.90 -7.15 -12.21
CA TYR A 44 -27.82 -6.48 -11.50
C TYR A 44 -27.85 -4.98 -11.77
N SER A 45 -27.55 -4.16 -10.77
CA SER A 45 -27.46 -2.70 -10.93
C SER A 45 -26.38 -2.10 -10.04
N GLU A 46 -25.56 -1.21 -10.60
CA GLU A 46 -24.59 -0.39 -9.87
C GLU A 46 -24.74 1.08 -10.27
N GLU A 47 -24.68 1.99 -9.29
CA GLU A 47 -24.71 3.43 -9.51
C GLU A 47 -23.31 4.01 -9.27
N SER A 48 -22.87 4.88 -10.18
CA SER A 48 -21.58 5.57 -10.10
C SER A 48 -21.79 7.06 -10.33
N SER A 49 -21.14 7.90 -9.53
CA SER A 49 -21.09 9.34 -9.80
C SER A 49 -19.97 9.64 -10.80
N LEU A 50 -20.29 10.43 -11.81
CA LEU A 50 -19.36 11.02 -12.76
C LEU A 50 -18.66 12.26 -12.21
N ALA A 51 -19.10 12.75 -11.04
CA ALA A 51 -18.43 13.86 -10.37
C ALA A 51 -16.97 13.48 -10.07
N PRO A 52 -16.00 14.36 -10.35
CA PRO A 52 -14.61 14.09 -10.06
C PRO A 52 -14.46 13.81 -8.56
N ALA A 53 -13.87 12.66 -8.22
CA ALA A 53 -13.55 12.34 -6.85
C ALA A 53 -12.66 13.46 -6.28
N ILE A 54 -13.18 14.25 -5.35
CA ILE A 54 -12.35 15.17 -4.58
C ILE A 54 -11.31 14.30 -3.89
N PRO A 55 -10.00 14.47 -4.16
CA PRO A 55 -8.98 13.67 -3.50
C PRO A 55 -9.16 13.85 -2.00
N GLN A 56 -9.61 12.80 -1.32
CA GLN A 56 -9.54 12.78 0.13
C GLN A 56 -8.06 12.69 0.44
N GLU A 57 -7.48 13.82 0.83
CA GLU A 57 -6.11 13.91 1.28
C GLU A 57 -5.99 12.98 2.49
N ARG A 58 -5.58 11.74 2.23
CA ARG A 58 -5.26 10.78 3.27
C ARG A 58 -4.02 11.33 3.95
N VAL A 59 -4.22 12.07 5.04
CA VAL A 59 -3.15 12.44 5.95
C VAL A 59 -2.59 11.13 6.51
N LEU A 60 -1.58 10.60 5.83
CA LEU A 60 -0.84 9.44 6.32
C LEU A 60 -0.10 9.88 7.58
N PRO A 61 -0.18 9.12 8.68
CA PRO A 61 0.64 9.37 9.85
C PRO A 61 2.12 9.36 9.43
N VAL A 62 2.82 10.46 9.64
CA VAL A 62 4.27 10.52 9.39
C VAL A 62 4.95 9.53 10.34
N PRO A 63 5.70 8.53 9.84
CA PRO A 63 6.41 7.62 10.70
C PRO A 63 7.50 8.38 11.49
N PRO A 64 7.72 8.04 12.77
CA PRO A 64 8.75 8.69 13.57
C PRO A 64 10.14 8.49 12.93
N LEU A 65 10.93 9.55 12.88
CA LEU A 65 12.29 9.50 12.35
C LEU A 65 13.18 8.60 13.23
N PRO A 66 14.15 7.88 12.64
CA PRO A 66 15.15 7.14 13.41
C PRO A 66 15.89 8.07 14.38
N GLN A 67 15.95 7.71 15.65
CA GLN A 67 16.73 8.47 16.61
C GLN A 67 18.22 8.34 16.28
N PRO A 68 19.02 9.42 16.37
CA PRO A 68 20.45 9.33 16.16
C PRO A 68 21.08 8.38 17.18
N PRO A 69 22.09 7.60 16.79
CA PRO A 69 22.79 6.71 17.71
C PRO A 69 23.40 7.54 18.84
N GLN A 70 23.08 7.18 20.08
CA GLN A 70 23.66 7.80 21.27
C GLN A 70 25.18 7.61 21.22
N ARG A 71 25.94 8.72 21.25
CA ARG A 71 27.41 8.69 21.22
C ARG A 71 27.91 7.95 22.46
N ALA A 72 28.49 6.76 22.25
CA ALA A 72 29.20 6.06 23.31
C ALA A 72 30.40 6.93 23.78
N PRO A 73 30.64 7.06 25.09
CA PRO A 73 31.78 7.79 25.60
C PRO A 73 33.07 7.07 25.17
N TRP A 74 33.93 7.81 24.46
CA TRP A 74 35.24 7.37 23.97
C TRP A 74 36.15 6.71 25.03
N ARG A 75 35.87 6.94 26.32
CA ARG A 75 36.60 6.34 27.45
C ARG A 75 36.69 4.81 27.38
N ARG A 76 35.65 4.13 26.88
CA ARG A 76 35.63 2.65 26.81
C ARG A 76 36.57 2.08 25.74
N TYR A 77 36.99 2.90 24.76
CA TYR A 77 37.88 2.46 23.69
C TYR A 77 39.36 2.50 24.12
N LEU A 78 39.74 3.45 24.98
CA LEU A 78 41.13 3.58 25.45
C LEU A 78 41.52 2.53 26.50
N GLU A 79 40.58 2.07 27.32
CA GLU A 79 40.83 1.00 28.30
C GLU A 79 41.24 -0.32 27.62
N THR A 80 40.68 -0.61 26.45
CA THR A 80 40.99 -1.83 25.69
C THR A 80 42.41 -1.81 25.09
N ILE A 81 42.93 -0.63 24.71
CA ILE A 81 44.25 -0.49 24.09
C ILE A 81 45.36 -0.40 25.16
N GLY A 82 45.10 0.25 26.30
CA GLY A 82 46.09 0.42 27.38
C GLY A 82 46.49 -0.86 28.12
N GLY A 83 45.65 -1.90 28.11
CA GLY A 83 45.89 -3.14 28.85
C GLY A 83 46.88 -4.14 28.20
N ILE A 84 47.20 -3.97 26.92
CA ILE A 84 47.99 -4.96 26.15
C ILE A 84 49.51 -4.73 26.27
N ALA A 85 49.96 -3.52 26.61
CA ALA A 85 51.38 -3.16 26.59
C ALA A 85 52.19 -3.63 27.83
N GLY A 86 51.56 -4.08 28.90
CA GLY A 86 52.21 -4.26 30.21
C GLY A 86 52.82 -5.63 30.52
N ARG A 87 52.78 -6.62 29.62
CA ARG A 87 52.98 -8.03 30.04
C ARG A 87 54.00 -8.89 29.29
N LEU A 88 55.04 -8.32 28.69
CA LEU A 88 56.19 -9.10 28.18
C LEU A 88 57.52 -8.37 28.35
N ARG A 89 58.23 -8.62 29.46
CA ARG A 89 59.71 -8.61 29.54
C ARG A 89 60.17 -9.18 30.89
N ALA A 90 60.05 -10.49 31.02
CA ALA A 90 60.84 -11.28 31.96
C ALA A 90 61.40 -12.47 31.19
N GLY A 91 62.72 -12.52 31.02
CA GLY A 91 63.38 -13.73 30.53
C GLY A 91 64.66 -13.54 29.71
N ARG A 92 65.78 -13.66 30.44
CA ARG A 92 66.97 -14.46 30.06
C ARG A 92 68.04 -13.78 29.18
N THR A 93 69.09 -13.29 29.84
CA THR A 93 70.43 -13.02 29.28
C THR A 93 71.24 -14.32 29.21
N ASN A 94 71.95 -14.56 28.10
CA ASN A 94 73.18 -15.38 28.12
C ASN A 94 74.17 -15.01 27.00
N SER A 95 75.45 -14.99 27.40
CA SER A 95 76.72 -15.24 26.70
C SER A 95 77.09 -14.44 25.43
N ARG A 96 78.16 -13.64 25.54
CA ARG A 96 79.50 -14.05 25.07
C ARG A 96 80.61 -13.32 25.82
#